data_AF-A0A917RRE1-F1
#
_entry.id   AF-A0A917RRE1-F1
#
_cell.length_a   1.000
_cell.length_b   1.000
_cell.length_c   1.000
_cell.angle_alpha   90.00
_cell.angle_beta   90.00
_cell.angle_gamma   90.00
#
_symmetry.space_group_name_H-M   'P 1'
#
loop_
_entity.id
_entity.type
_entity.pdbx_description
1 polymer ?
#
loop_
_entity_poly.entity_id
_entity_poly.type
_entity_poly.pdbx_seq_one_letter_code
_entity_poly.pdbx_strand_id
1 'polypeptide(L)'
;MVLVDTRRLADCFPAIDYFEEAGLPFVVGVNGWDGHFPHVEQEVRDALTLAPHIPIVRTDARSRDAVKSTLITLVEYVLTLRSAYGRTS
;
A
#
# COMPACT_ATOMS: atom_id res chain seq x y z
N MET A 1 -5.63 3.95 -1.06
CA MET A 1 -4.24 3.51 -1.30
C MET A 1 -3.32 4.69 -1.03
N VAL A 2 -2.11 4.43 -0.57
CA VAL A 2 -1.06 5.44 -0.38
C VAL A 2 0.05 5.12 -1.38
N LEU A 3 0.44 6.11 -2.20
CA LEU A 3 1.57 5.96 -3.11
C LEU A 3 2.84 6.47 -2.41
N VAL A 4 3.86 5.62 -2.36
CA VAL A 4 5.12 5.90 -1.65
C VAL A 4 6.25 6.07 -2.64
N ASP A 5 6.94 7.21 -2.59
CA ASP A 5 8.22 7.40 -3.27
C ASP A 5 9.35 7.11 -2.28
N THR A 6 10.11 6.04 -2.51
CA THR A 6 11.23 5.64 -1.64
C THR A 6 12.35 6.69 -1.59
N ARG A 7 12.41 7.61 -2.56
CA ARG A 7 13.36 8.73 -2.56
C ARG A 7 12.94 9.87 -1.63
N ARG A 8 11.68 9.88 -1.20
CA ARG A 8 11.05 10.92 -0.39
C ARG A 8 10.16 10.30 0.69
N LEU A 9 10.65 9.26 1.35
CA LEU A 9 9.87 8.44 2.27
C LEU A 9 9.23 9.25 3.40
N ALA A 10 9.92 10.29 3.88
CA ALA A 10 9.44 11.19 4.93
C ALA A 10 8.09 11.85 4.59
N ASP A 11 7.86 12.14 3.30
CA ASP A 11 6.63 12.79 2.84
C ASP A 11 5.43 11.83 2.84
N CYS A 12 5.66 10.52 3.02
CA CYS A 12 4.64 9.49 2.98
C CYS A 12 4.04 9.16 4.34
N PHE A 13 4.76 9.40 5.45
CA PHE A 13 4.29 9.07 6.80
C PHE A 13 2.93 9.72 7.14
N PRO A 14 2.69 11.03 6.91
CA PRO A 14 1.42 11.65 7.30
C PRO A 14 0.20 11.01 6.63
N ALA A 15 0.36 10.49 5.40
CA ALA A 15 -0.70 9.79 4.70
C ALA A 15 -0.95 8.40 5.30
N ILE A 16 0.09 7.67 5.67
CA ILE A 16 -0.01 6.35 6.30
C ILE A 16 -0.68 6.49 7.68
N ASP A 17 -0.17 7.40 8.50
CA ASP A 17 -0.68 7.68 9.84
C ASP A 17 -2.19 7.98 9.80
N TYR A 18 -2.63 8.81 8.85
CA TYR A 18 -4.04 9.11 8.66
C TYR A 18 -4.91 7.87 8.45
N PHE A 19 -4.49 6.93 7.59
CA PHE A 19 -5.27 5.71 7.35
C PHE A 19 -5.27 4.78 8.56
N GLU A 20 -4.14 4.67 9.26
CA GLU A 20 -4.02 3.85 10.47
C GLU A 20 -4.88 4.41 11.61
N GLU A 21 -4.79 5.71 11.90
CA GLU A 21 -5.59 6.39 12.92
C GLU A 21 -7.09 6.33 12.61
N ALA A 22 -7.47 6.45 11.33
CA ALA A 22 -8.85 6.35 10.90
C ALA A 22 -9.39 4.89 10.90
N GLY A 23 -8.53 3.89 11.10
CA GLY A 23 -8.89 2.47 11.02
C GLY A 23 -9.37 2.06 9.63
N LEU A 24 -8.95 2.78 8.59
CA LEU A 24 -9.40 2.55 7.22
C LEU A 24 -8.49 1.56 6.51
N PRO A 25 -9.02 0.56 5.81
CA PRO A 25 -8.19 -0.36 5.03
C PRO A 25 -7.53 0.36 3.85
N PHE A 26 -6.23 0.15 3.69
CA PHE A 26 -5.45 0.72 2.60
C PHE A 26 -4.40 -0.27 2.10
N VAL A 27 -3.83 0.06 0.95
CA VAL A 27 -2.68 -0.62 0.35
C VAL A 27 -1.60 0.41 0.06
N VAL A 28 -0.34 -0.02 0.13
CA VAL A 28 0.82 0.81 -0.19
C VAL A 28 1.30 0.48 -1.59
N GLY A 29 1.26 1.45 -2.49
CA GLY A 29 1.88 1.38 -3.81
C GLY A 29 3.28 1.96 -3.74
N VAL A 30 4.32 1.14 -3.85
CA VAL A 30 5.70 1.63 -3.97
C VAL A 30 5.88 2.15 -5.39
N ASN A 31 6.16 3.44 -5.53
CA ASN A 31 6.32 4.07 -6.83
C ASN A 31 7.72 3.81 -7.38
N GLY A 32 7.79 3.04 -8.45
CA GLY A 32 9.00 2.80 -9.22
C GLY A 32 9.01 3.66 -10.49
N TRP A 33 10.16 4.24 -10.80
CA TRP A 33 10.36 4.92 -12.08
C TRP A 33 10.95 3.93 -13.07
N ASP A 34 10.30 3.79 -14.23
CA ASP A 34 10.76 2.95 -15.35
C ASP A 34 11.02 1.48 -14.93
N GLY A 35 10.21 0.97 -14.00
CA GLY A 35 10.34 -0.39 -13.47
C GLY A 35 11.47 -0.58 -12.45
N HIS A 36 12.17 0.49 -12.07
CA HIS A 36 13.23 0.43 -11.07
C HIS A 36 12.67 0.56 -9.64
N PHE A 37 12.94 -0.45 -8.81
CA PHE A 37 12.56 -0.52 -7.40
C PHE A 37 13.82 -0.82 -6.59
N PRO A 38 14.48 0.20 -6.01
CA PRO A 38 15.77 0.03 -5.35
C PRO A 38 15.70 -0.80 -4.06
N HIS A 39 14.50 -0.92 -3.48
CA HIS A 39 14.27 -1.59 -2.21
C HIS A 39 13.40 -2.83 -2.38
N VAL A 40 13.71 -3.86 -1.61
CA VAL A 40 12.84 -5.03 -1.48
C VAL A 40 11.64 -4.69 -0.57
N GLU A 41 10.57 -5.49 -0.67
CA GLU A 41 9.34 -5.23 0.09
C GLU A 41 9.59 -5.11 1.60
N GLN A 42 10.44 -5.98 2.15
CA GLN A 42 10.72 -5.98 3.59
C GLN A 42 11.38 -4.67 4.06
N GLU A 43 12.32 -4.13 3.28
CA GLU A 43 12.98 -2.86 3.60
C GLU A 43 11.97 -1.70 3.61
N VAL A 44 11.04 -1.68 2.66
CA VAL A 44 9.97 -0.68 2.61
C VAL A 44 9.05 -0.82 3.81
N ARG A 45 8.66 -2.06 4.15
CA ARG A 45 7.81 -2.36 5.30
C ARG A 45 8.44 -1.87 6.60
N ASP A 46 9.70 -2.20 6.81
CA ASP A 46 10.45 -1.81 8.00
C ASP A 46 10.61 -0.29 8.08
N ALA A 47 10.98 0.35 6.97
CA ALA A 47 11.19 1.80 6.92
C ALA A 47 9.90 2.61 7.16
N LEU A 48 8.75 2.06 6.78
CA LEU A 48 7.43 2.67 6.98
C LEU A 48 6.71 2.17 8.24
N THR A 49 7.32 1.26 9.02
CA THR A 49 6.71 0.62 10.20
C THR A 49 5.34 -0.04 9.89
N LEU A 50 5.17 -0.57 8.68
CA LEU A 50 3.87 -1.11 8.25
C LEU A 50 3.58 -2.45 8.90
N ALA A 51 2.37 -2.59 9.43
CA ALA A 51 1.87 -3.87 9.94
C ALA A 51 1.91 -4.97 8.85
N PRO A 52 2.21 -6.24 9.19
CA PRO A 52 2.42 -7.33 8.20
C PRO A 52 1.25 -7.58 7.26
N HIS A 53 0.04 -7.24 7.68
CA HIS A 53 -1.18 -7.46 6.93
C HIS A 53 -1.46 -6.37 5.87
N ILE A 54 -0.76 -5.23 5.92
CA ILE A 54 -0.92 -4.16 4.94
C ILE A 54 -0.26 -4.60 3.62
N PRO A 55 -1.03 -4.72 2.52
CA PRO A 55 -0.48 -5.13 1.23
C PRO A 55 0.43 -4.06 0.65
N ILE A 56 1.58 -4.50 0.12
CA ILE A 56 2.52 -3.67 -0.63
C ILE A 56 2.49 -4.10 -2.09
N VAL A 57 2.34 -3.14 -3.00
CA VAL A 57 2.25 -3.37 -4.45
C VAL A 57 3.30 -2.50 -5.14
N ARG A 58 3.98 -3.05 -6.14
CA ARG A 58 4.84 -2.25 -7.03
C ARG A 58 3.97 -1.50 -8.04
N THR A 59 4.14 -0.19 -8.12
CA THR A 59 3.31 0.68 -8.96
C THR A 59 4.20 1.66 -9.72
N ASP A 60 3.88 2.01 -10.96
CA ASP A 60 4.34 3.26 -11.59
C ASP A 60 3.11 4.15 -11.74
N ALA A 61 3.07 5.27 -11.03
CA ALA A 61 1.95 6.19 -11.01
C ALA A 61 1.63 6.80 -12.39
N ARG A 62 2.59 6.78 -13.31
CA ARG A 62 2.41 7.24 -14.70
C ARG A 62 1.76 6.17 -15.58
N SER A 63 1.76 4.91 -15.14
CA SER A 63 1.14 3.80 -15.86
C SER A 63 -0.28 3.55 -15.37
N ARG A 64 -1.25 3.78 -16.25
CA ARG A 64 -2.68 3.52 -15.97
C ARG A 64 -2.93 2.07 -15.56
N ASP A 65 -2.24 1.11 -16.16
CA ASP A 65 -2.43 -0.31 -15.85
C ASP A 65 -1.84 -0.70 -14.49
N ALA A 66 -0.72 -0.09 -14.09
CA ALA A 66 -0.15 -0.29 -12.77
C ALA A 66 -1.06 0.30 -11.67
N VAL A 67 -1.58 1.50 -11.90
CA VAL A 67 -2.54 2.13 -10.99
C VAL A 67 -3.83 1.30 -10.89
N LYS A 68 -4.37 0.84 -12.02
CA LYS A 68 -5.53 -0.05 -12.04
C LYS A 68 -5.30 -1.32 -11.23
N SER A 69 -4.16 -1.97 -11.40
CA SER A 69 -3.82 -3.19 -10.66
C SER A 69 -3.74 -2.94 -9.15
N THR A 70 -3.17 -1.80 -8.74
CA THR A 70 -3.10 -1.39 -7.33
C THR A 70 -4.50 -1.19 -6.73
N LEU A 71 -5.42 -0.59 -7.49
CA LEU A 71 -6.81 -0.43 -7.06
C LEU A 71 -7.57 -1.76 -6.97
N ILE A 72 -7.29 -2.70 -7.87
CA ILE A 72 -7.84 -4.06 -7.79
C ILE A 72 -7.40 -4.72 -6.49
N THR A 73 -6.11 -4.68 -6.16
CA THR A 73 -5.58 -5.21 -4.89
C THR A 73 -6.25 -4.57 -3.68
N LEU A 74 -6.50 -3.26 -3.70
CA LEU A 74 -7.24 -2.59 -2.63
C LEU A 74 -8.65 -3.16 -2.47
N VAL A 75 -9.37 -3.34 -3.57
CA VAL A 75 -10.74 -3.89 -3.53
C VAL A 75 -10.72 -5.32 -3.00
N GLU A 76 -9.82 -6.18 -3.49
CA GLU A 76 -9.67 -7.56 -3.03
C GLU A 76 -9.31 -7.64 -1.54
N TYR A 77 -8.43 -6.77 -1.08
CA TYR A 77 -8.06 -6.66 0.33
C TYR A 77 -9.27 -6.27 1.20
N VAL A 78 -10.01 -5.23 0.82
CA VAL A 78 -11.21 -4.79 1.53
C VAL A 78 -12.27 -5.89 1.57
N LEU A 79 -12.48 -6.63 0.48
CA LEU A 79 -13.40 -7.76 0.43
C LEU A 79 -12.97 -8.87 1.38
N THR A 80 -11.67 -9.20 1.42
CA THR A 80 -11.12 -10.22 2.32
C THR A 80 -11.33 -9.85 3.79
N LEU A 81 -11.12 -8.59 4.15
CA LEU A 81 -11.39 -8.09 5.52
C LEU A 81 -12.87 -8.23 5.89
N ARG A 82 -13.79 -7.86 4.98
CA ARG A 82 -15.23 -8.01 5.21
C ARG A 82 -15.66 -9.47 5.38
N SER A 83 -15.12 -10.37 4.56
CA SER A 83 -15.38 -11.81 4.67
C SER A 83 -14.80 -12.42 5.94
N ALA A 84 -13.69 -11.88 6.47
CA ALA A 84 -13.18 -12.24 7.78
C ALA A 84 -14.07 -11.73 8.91
N TYR A 85 -14.58 -10.50 8.81
CA TYR A 85 -15.47 -9.90 9.81
C TYR A 85 -16.85 -10.59 9.87
N GLY A 86 -17.37 -11.05 8.73
CA GLY A 86 -18.67 -11.74 8.65
C GLY A 86 -18.68 -13.19 9.14
N ARG A 87 -17.54 -13.78 9.51
CA ARG A 87 -17.44 -15.16 10.04
C ARG A 87 -17.35 -15.22 11.57
N THR A 88 -17.24 -14.08 12.25
CA THR A 88 -17.07 -13.97 13.70
C THR A 88 -18.33 -13.41 14.39
N SER A 89 -19.47 -13.38 13.69
CA SER A 89 -20.78 -12.95 14.22
C SER A 89 -21.78 -14.08 14.23
#